data_AF-A0A2A2R4V3-F1
#
_entry.id   AF-A0A2A2R4V3-F1
#
_cell.length_a   1.000
_cell.length_b   1.000
_cell.length_c   1.000
_cell.angle_alpha   90.00
_cell.angle_beta   90.00
_cell.angle_gamma   90.00
#
_symmetry.space_group_name_H-M   'P 1'
#
loop_
_entity.id
_entity.type
_entity.pdbx_description
1 polymer ?
#
loop_
_entity_poly.entity_id
_entity_poly.type
_entity_poly.pdbx_seq_one_letter_code
_entity_poly.pdbx_strand_id
1 'polypeptide(L)'
;MKTLFIRRGFSLVELLAAMAVLAILGLILSQITGSITRSTKQSTRIMDASAQARLAFDRIGFDFAGLVKRRDTDFVAQNLSTASPTSLLLFLSTVPASGIPTAENRGLSVVAYRVSVHADNKDREGTARACLLRSGKAIPWHPIGSTPASGFMGLQANGLPQTFASNSFPPALLPSNELDFDVLSPGVIRMIVGFQLYPDNKPVQLLNAAPPNPNVARGQIVYHPPTRLVTSNTGATVEYIDLNRVSAIIIGLVTVDGESLRLLNAAQTVLLGNAFATPTDSDNKTPVQAWTATANAVNALPATVPLPVRQSVRVYERTYPITPFTTQSP
;
A
#
# COMPACT_ATOMS: atom_id res chain seq x y z
N MET A 1 28.85 -8.27 -85.46
CA MET A 1 27.42 -7.96 -85.34
C MET A 1 27.12 -7.64 -83.88
N LYS A 2 27.12 -6.35 -83.49
CA LYS A 2 26.90 -5.90 -82.11
C LYS A 2 25.43 -5.51 -81.98
N THR A 3 24.64 -6.32 -81.27
CA THR A 3 23.27 -6.00 -80.91
C THR A 3 23.28 -4.95 -79.80
N LEU A 4 22.99 -3.70 -80.18
CA LEU A 4 22.75 -2.59 -79.26
C LEU A 4 21.42 -2.83 -78.54
N PHE A 5 21.49 -3.25 -77.28
CA PHE A 5 20.33 -3.32 -76.39
C PHE A 5 19.84 -1.89 -76.10
N ILE A 6 18.74 -1.50 -76.76
CA ILE A 6 17.99 -0.29 -76.43
C ILE A 6 17.33 -0.53 -75.06
N ARG A 7 17.86 0.12 -74.02
CA ARG A 7 17.22 0.16 -72.71
C ARG A 7 15.92 0.94 -72.83
N ARG A 8 14.77 0.26 -72.73
CA ARG A 8 13.47 0.90 -72.52
C ARG A 8 13.52 1.62 -71.17
N GLY A 9 13.43 2.95 -71.17
CA GLY A 9 13.29 3.73 -69.95
C GLY A 9 11.91 3.54 -69.32
N PHE A 10 11.83 3.60 -67.99
CA PHE A 10 10.57 3.56 -67.26
C PHE A 10 9.64 4.70 -67.70
N SER A 11 8.35 4.42 -67.85
CA SER A 11 7.34 5.44 -68.11
C SER A 11 7.11 6.32 -66.87
N LEU A 12 6.70 7.56 -67.08
CA LEU A 12 6.33 8.51 -66.02
C LEU A 12 5.28 7.94 -65.06
N VAL A 13 4.35 7.12 -65.57
CA VAL A 13 3.29 6.46 -64.79
C VAL A 13 3.88 5.40 -63.87
N GLU A 14 4.83 4.59 -64.33
CA GLU A 14 5.50 3.59 -63.50
C GLU A 14 6.33 4.25 -62.39
N LEU A 15 6.99 5.38 -62.67
CA LEU A 15 7.74 6.13 -61.67
C LEU A 15 6.82 6.74 -60.60
N LEU A 16 5.67 7.29 -61.00
CA LEU A 16 4.67 7.82 -60.09
C LEU A 16 4.06 6.71 -59.23
N ALA A 17 3.73 5.56 -59.83
CA ALA A 17 3.23 4.40 -59.11
C ALA A 17 4.27 3.86 -58.09
N ALA A 18 5.53 3.77 -58.49
CA ALA A 18 6.62 3.34 -57.59
C ALA A 18 6.82 4.31 -56.42
N MET A 19 6.78 5.62 -56.66
CA MET A 19 6.86 6.63 -55.60
C MET A 19 5.65 6.57 -54.65
N ALA A 20 4.44 6.36 -55.18
CA ALA A 20 3.23 6.23 -54.37
C ALA A 20 3.32 5.00 -53.46
N VAL A 21 3.72 3.84 -53.98
CA VAL A 21 3.93 2.62 -53.19
C VAL A 21 5.02 2.82 -52.15
N LEU A 22 6.15 3.44 -52.50
CA LEU A 22 7.22 3.74 -51.57
C LEU A 22 6.75 4.66 -50.43
N ALA A 23 5.98 5.70 -50.73
CA ALA A 23 5.42 6.61 -49.74
C ALA A 23 4.45 5.89 -48.79
N ILE A 24 3.58 5.02 -49.32
CA ILE A 24 2.65 4.21 -48.52
C ILE A 24 3.42 3.25 -47.61
N LEU A 25 4.43 2.55 -48.14
CA LEU A 25 5.28 1.66 -47.34
C LEU A 25 6.03 2.41 -46.24
N GLY A 26 6.58 3.59 -46.55
CA GLY A 26 7.22 4.46 -45.57
C GLY A 26 6.28 4.91 -44.45
N LEU A 27 5.04 5.27 -44.79
CA LEU A 27 4.01 5.63 -43.81
C LEU A 27 3.63 4.44 -42.92
N ILE A 28 3.43 3.25 -43.50
CA ILE A 28 3.11 2.03 -42.75
C ILE A 28 4.25 1.68 -41.78
N LEU A 29 5.50 1.71 -42.23
CA LEU A 29 6.67 1.44 -41.37
C LEU A 29 6.77 2.43 -40.21
N SER A 30 6.51 3.72 -40.47
CA SER A 30 6.48 4.75 -39.42
C SER A 30 5.38 4.50 -38.39
N GLN A 31 4.17 4.14 -38.85
CA GLN A 31 3.04 3.82 -37.96
C GLN A 31 3.31 2.58 -37.11
N ILE A 32 3.85 1.51 -37.71
CA ILE A 32 4.21 0.28 -37.02
C ILE A 32 5.28 0.56 -35.96
N THR A 33 6.34 1.27 -36.33
CA THR A 33 7.43 1.63 -35.41
C THR A 33 6.92 2.48 -34.24
N GLY A 34 6.03 3.44 -34.52
CA GLY A 34 5.38 4.26 -33.49
C GLY A 34 4.43 3.49 -32.58
N SER A 35 3.76 2.45 -33.11
CA SER A 35 2.91 1.55 -32.31
C SER A 35 3.74 0.65 -31.40
N ILE A 36 4.79 0.01 -31.95
CA ILE A 36 5.72 -0.83 -31.19
C ILE A 36 6.36 -0.03 -30.06
N THR A 37 6.88 1.17 -30.35
CA THR A 37 7.51 2.02 -29.34
C THR A 37 6.56 2.36 -28.18
N ARG A 38 5.29 2.65 -28.49
CA ARG A 38 4.26 2.93 -27.46
C ARG A 38 3.93 1.69 -26.64
N SER A 39 3.77 0.54 -27.30
CA SER A 39 3.54 -0.75 -26.63
C SER A 39 4.69 -1.13 -25.70
N THR A 40 5.93 -1.04 -26.17
CA THR A 40 7.13 -1.31 -25.36
C THR A 40 7.20 -0.38 -24.14
N LYS A 41 6.99 0.93 -24.32
CA LYS A 41 6.97 1.90 -23.21
C LYS A 41 5.87 1.59 -22.20
N GLN A 42 4.68 1.18 -22.65
CA GLN A 42 3.61 0.79 -21.75
C GLN A 42 3.97 -0.48 -20.96
N SER A 43 4.56 -1.47 -21.61
CA SER A 43 5.02 -2.70 -20.96
C SER A 43 6.10 -2.43 -19.91
N THR A 44 7.08 -1.55 -20.19
CA THR A 44 8.11 -1.19 -19.20
C THR A 44 7.50 -0.46 -18.01
N ARG A 45 6.52 0.42 -18.22
CA ARG A 45 5.81 1.10 -17.11
C ARG A 45 5.04 0.11 -16.22
N ILE A 46 4.35 -0.86 -16.83
CA ILE A 46 3.64 -1.90 -16.08
C ILE A 46 4.64 -2.73 -15.25
N MET A 47 5.79 -3.06 -15.83
CA MET A 47 6.84 -3.82 -15.14
C MET A 47 7.41 -3.06 -13.94
N ASP A 48 7.68 -1.76 -14.10
CA ASP A 48 8.20 -0.91 -13.03
C ASP A 48 7.16 -0.72 -11.90
N ALA A 49 5.90 -0.40 -12.23
CA ALA A 49 4.82 -0.32 -11.25
C ALA A 49 4.63 -1.65 -10.49
N SER A 50 4.75 -2.78 -11.19
CA SER A 50 4.71 -4.10 -10.57
C SER A 50 5.91 -4.36 -9.65
N ALA A 51 7.12 -3.90 -10.01
CA ALA A 51 8.31 -4.01 -9.18
C ALA A 51 8.16 -3.22 -7.88
N GLN A 52 7.64 -1.99 -7.95
CA GLN A 52 7.30 -1.16 -6.79
C GLN A 52 6.31 -1.85 -5.85
N ALA A 53 5.23 -2.42 -6.40
CA ALA A 53 4.23 -3.16 -5.63
C ALA A 53 4.83 -4.41 -4.96
N ARG A 54 5.68 -5.16 -5.68
CA ARG A 54 6.35 -6.36 -5.14
C ARG A 54 7.27 -6.02 -3.97
N LEU A 55 8.11 -5.00 -4.10
CA LEU A 55 8.98 -4.53 -3.01
C LEU A 55 8.16 -4.20 -1.75
N ALA A 56 7.06 -3.46 -1.92
CA ALA A 56 6.17 -3.12 -0.82
C ALA A 56 5.54 -4.38 -0.18
N PHE A 57 4.96 -5.26 -0.99
CA PHE A 57 4.30 -6.47 -0.50
C PHE A 57 5.27 -7.48 0.13
N ASP A 58 6.44 -7.69 -0.44
CA ASP A 58 7.42 -8.61 0.14
C ASP A 58 7.89 -8.10 1.50
N ARG A 59 8.08 -6.78 1.63
CA ARG A 59 8.44 -6.21 2.93
C ARG A 59 7.32 -6.31 3.95
N ILE A 60 6.08 -6.00 3.56
CA ILE A 60 4.89 -6.15 4.42
C ILE A 60 4.70 -7.61 4.83
N GLY A 61 4.89 -8.55 3.90
CA GLY A 61 4.82 -9.97 4.17
C GLY A 61 5.87 -10.43 5.18
N PHE A 62 7.10 -9.92 5.06
CA PHE A 62 8.16 -10.20 6.03
C PHE A 62 7.81 -9.68 7.44
N ASP A 63 7.30 -8.45 7.53
CA ASP A 63 6.92 -7.87 8.82
C ASP A 63 5.70 -8.56 9.46
N PHE A 64 4.73 -8.98 8.64
CA PHE A 64 3.59 -9.79 9.09
C PHE A 64 3.98 -11.22 9.48
N ALA A 65 4.98 -11.82 8.83
CA ALA A 65 5.52 -13.11 9.25
C ALA A 65 6.11 -13.05 10.65
N GLY A 66 6.71 -11.91 11.03
CA GLY A 66 7.19 -11.62 12.38
C GLY A 66 6.16 -11.01 13.33
N LEU A 67 4.90 -10.83 12.91
CA LEU A 67 3.86 -10.20 13.74
C LEU A 67 3.74 -10.92 15.09
N VAL A 68 3.82 -10.16 16.19
CA VAL A 68 3.58 -10.69 17.53
C VAL A 68 2.09 -10.91 17.69
N LYS A 69 1.65 -12.14 17.48
CA LYS A 69 0.25 -12.53 17.62
C LYS A 69 -0.03 -12.84 19.10
N ARG A 70 -0.43 -11.84 19.89
CA ARG A 70 -0.93 -12.03 21.26
C ARG A 70 -2.16 -11.15 21.51
N ARG A 71 -2.95 -11.51 22.53
CA ARG A 71 -4.16 -10.76 22.95
C ARG A 71 -3.85 -9.52 23.77
N ASP A 72 -2.66 -9.44 24.34
CA ASP A 72 -2.18 -8.36 25.20
C ASP A 72 -1.22 -7.40 24.47
N THR A 73 -1.09 -7.56 23.15
CA THR A 73 -0.29 -6.68 22.29
C THR A 73 -1.21 -5.86 21.41
N ASP A 74 -0.90 -4.58 21.29
CA ASP A 74 -1.68 -3.67 20.48
C ASP A 74 -1.45 -3.87 18.98
N PHE A 75 -2.49 -3.57 18.23
CA PHE A 75 -2.51 -3.56 16.78
C PHE A 75 -3.40 -2.40 16.37
N VAL A 76 -2.86 -1.51 15.53
CA VAL A 76 -3.58 -0.35 15.03
C VAL A 76 -3.63 -0.47 13.52
N ALA A 77 -4.82 -0.36 12.96
CA ALA A 77 -5.03 -0.29 11.54
C ALA A 77 -6.21 0.62 11.19
N GLN A 78 -5.99 1.49 10.21
CA GLN A 78 -6.96 2.49 9.80
C GLN A 78 -6.71 2.91 8.35
N ASN A 79 -7.79 3.08 7.61
CA ASN A 79 -7.74 3.53 6.23
C ASN A 79 -7.90 5.05 6.18
N LEU A 80 -6.77 5.75 6.13
CA LEU A 80 -6.71 7.22 6.11
C LEU A 80 -6.65 7.74 4.68
N SER A 81 -6.79 9.06 4.47
CA SER A 81 -6.51 9.70 3.17
C SER A 81 -5.01 9.69 2.84
N THR A 82 -4.69 9.92 1.57
CA THR A 82 -3.31 10.05 1.09
C THR A 82 -2.66 11.29 1.70
N ALA A 83 -1.35 11.21 1.99
CA ALA A 83 -0.58 12.25 2.68
C ALA A 83 -0.92 12.45 4.17
N SER A 84 -1.55 11.47 4.83
CA SER A 84 -1.74 11.53 6.28
C SER A 84 -0.41 11.31 7.01
N PRO A 85 -0.08 12.11 8.05
CA PRO A 85 1.10 11.86 8.87
C PRO A 85 0.91 10.65 9.80
N THR A 86 -0.35 10.22 10.02
CA THR A 86 -0.69 9.14 10.92
C THR A 86 -0.45 7.77 10.27
N SER A 87 0.04 6.81 11.06
CA SER A 87 0.24 5.43 10.64
C SER A 87 -1.07 4.76 10.23
N LEU A 88 -1.11 4.20 9.03
CA LEU A 88 -2.23 3.37 8.56
C LEU A 88 -2.21 1.99 9.22
N LEU A 89 -1.02 1.50 9.53
CA LEU A 89 -0.81 0.20 10.14
C LEU A 89 0.36 0.33 11.13
N LEU A 90 0.18 -0.15 12.35
CA LEU A 90 1.15 -0.09 13.42
C LEU A 90 0.99 -1.32 14.31
N PHE A 91 2.08 -2.08 14.49
CA PHE A 91 2.04 -3.34 15.24
C PHE A 91 3.43 -3.73 15.76
N LEU A 92 3.45 -4.69 16.68
CA LEU A 92 4.67 -5.30 17.19
C LEU A 92 5.13 -6.46 16.30
N SER A 93 6.41 -6.49 15.96
CA SER A 93 7.03 -7.54 15.15
C SER A 93 8.35 -8.02 15.76
N THR A 94 8.71 -9.29 15.51
CA THR A 94 10.03 -9.86 15.83
C THR A 94 11.09 -9.50 14.80
N VAL A 95 10.74 -8.70 13.79
CA VAL A 95 11.71 -8.16 12.85
C VAL A 95 12.69 -7.25 13.59
N PRO A 96 14.00 -7.50 13.48
CA PRO A 96 14.99 -6.68 14.15
C PRO A 96 14.98 -5.25 13.57
N ALA A 97 15.10 -4.28 14.46
CA ALA A 97 15.35 -2.89 14.13
C ALA A 97 16.65 -2.45 14.79
N SER A 98 17.35 -1.53 14.15
CA SER A 98 18.55 -0.89 14.69
C SER A 98 18.18 0.34 15.53
N GLY A 99 19.17 1.01 16.12
CA GLY A 99 18.96 2.26 16.86
C GLY A 99 19.00 2.14 18.38
N ILE A 100 19.23 0.94 18.92
CA ILE A 100 19.53 0.72 20.35
C ILE A 100 20.70 -0.27 20.51
N PRO A 101 21.48 -0.19 21.62
CA PRO A 101 22.56 -1.14 21.90
C PRO A 101 22.06 -2.59 21.95
N THR A 102 22.88 -3.55 21.50
CA THR A 102 22.50 -4.98 21.42
C THR A 102 22.07 -5.55 22.77
N ALA A 103 22.71 -5.14 23.88
CA ALA A 103 22.36 -5.60 25.23
C ALA A 103 20.93 -5.18 25.65
N GLU A 104 20.45 -4.04 25.14
CA GLU A 104 19.12 -3.52 25.42
C GLU A 104 18.07 -4.03 24.43
N ASN A 105 18.49 -4.56 23.27
CA ASN A 105 17.56 -4.95 22.22
C ASN A 105 16.81 -6.23 22.59
N ARG A 106 15.48 -6.11 22.71
CA ARG A 106 14.59 -7.22 23.05
C ARG A 106 14.32 -8.17 21.87
N GLY A 107 14.83 -7.86 20.68
CA GLY A 107 14.51 -8.58 19.45
C GLY A 107 13.08 -8.33 18.96
N LEU A 108 12.46 -7.24 19.43
CA LEU A 108 11.14 -6.79 19.01
C LEU A 108 11.24 -5.37 18.45
N SER A 109 10.36 -5.03 17.53
CA SER A 109 10.22 -3.68 17.00
C SER A 109 8.77 -3.28 16.86
N VAL A 110 8.53 -1.97 16.96
CA VAL A 110 7.30 -1.33 16.51
C VAL A 110 7.46 -1.07 15.01
N VAL A 111 6.67 -1.77 14.21
CA VAL A 111 6.61 -1.58 12.76
C VAL A 111 5.42 -0.68 12.44
N ALA A 112 5.66 0.33 11.59
CA ALA A 112 4.61 1.21 11.11
C ALA A 112 4.67 1.40 9.60
N TYR A 113 3.50 1.53 8.98
CA TYR A 113 3.34 1.89 7.59
C TYR A 113 2.43 3.08 7.45
N ARG A 114 2.78 3.99 6.53
CA ARG A 114 1.92 5.11 6.15
C ARG A 114 2.12 5.52 4.70
N VAL A 115 1.13 6.18 4.14
CA VAL A 115 1.26 6.88 2.86
C VAL A 115 1.30 8.37 3.14
N SER A 116 2.51 8.92 3.22
CA SER A 116 2.77 10.29 3.62
C SER A 116 3.80 10.96 2.73
N VAL A 117 3.90 12.29 2.82
CA VAL A 117 4.98 13.03 2.18
C VAL A 117 6.32 12.68 2.82
N HIS A 118 7.38 12.63 2.02
CA HIS A 118 8.73 12.39 2.53
C HIS A 118 9.78 13.20 1.77
N ALA A 119 10.76 13.72 2.49
CA ALA A 119 11.83 14.55 1.98
C ALA A 119 12.64 13.87 0.87
N ASP A 120 12.78 12.55 0.92
CA ASP A 120 13.51 11.79 -0.11
C ASP A 120 12.71 11.48 -1.38
N ASN A 121 11.40 11.77 -1.41
CA ASN A 121 10.57 11.62 -2.60
C ASN A 121 10.06 12.97 -3.10
N LYS A 122 10.90 13.70 -3.83
CA LYS A 122 10.59 15.04 -4.32
C LYS A 122 10.07 15.06 -5.75
N ASP A 123 9.21 16.02 -6.07
CA ASP A 123 8.88 16.37 -7.45
C ASP A 123 9.99 17.18 -8.15
N ARG A 124 9.75 17.58 -9.39
CA ARG A 124 10.69 18.35 -10.20
C ARG A 124 11.04 19.72 -9.58
N GLU A 125 10.16 20.27 -8.77
CA GLU A 125 10.32 21.56 -8.10
C GLU A 125 10.97 21.42 -6.72
N GLY A 126 11.26 20.18 -6.28
CA GLY A 126 11.86 19.90 -4.99
C GLY A 126 10.85 19.75 -3.85
N THR A 127 9.55 19.71 -4.15
CA THR A 127 8.49 19.55 -3.14
C THR A 127 8.28 18.08 -2.81
N ALA A 128 8.21 17.73 -1.53
CA ALA A 128 7.98 16.36 -1.07
C ALA A 128 6.60 15.83 -1.53
N ARG A 129 6.58 14.60 -2.02
CA ARG A 129 5.39 13.91 -2.54
C ARG A 129 5.02 12.72 -1.66
N ALA A 130 3.73 12.39 -1.66
CA ALA A 130 3.23 11.22 -0.96
C ALA A 130 3.78 9.92 -1.55
N CYS A 131 4.27 9.04 -0.70
CA CYS A 131 4.69 7.69 -1.05
C CYS A 131 4.48 6.72 0.11
N LEU A 132 4.67 5.42 -0.13
CA LEU A 132 4.62 4.42 0.92
C LEU A 132 5.91 4.47 1.74
N LEU A 133 5.72 4.72 3.03
CA LEU A 133 6.75 4.79 4.03
C LEU A 133 6.65 3.62 5.00
N ARG A 134 7.80 3.21 5.51
CA ARG A 134 7.91 2.18 6.53
C ARG A 134 8.83 2.65 7.64
N SER A 135 8.45 2.40 8.88
CA SER A 135 9.29 2.55 10.06
C SER A 135 9.47 1.22 10.76
N GLY A 136 10.63 1.02 11.39
CA GLY A 136 10.88 -0.05 12.35
C GLY A 136 11.67 0.49 13.52
N LYS A 137 11.05 0.57 14.70
CA LYS A 137 11.67 1.13 15.91
C LYS A 137 11.91 0.05 16.93
N ALA A 138 13.16 -0.15 17.33
CA ALA A 138 13.54 -1.23 18.23
C ALA A 138 12.92 -1.03 19.63
N ILE A 139 12.49 -2.12 20.24
CA ILE A 139 11.94 -2.13 21.60
C ILE A 139 13.02 -2.62 22.56
N PRO A 140 13.39 -1.79 23.55
CA PRO A 140 14.35 -2.21 24.56
C PRO A 140 13.74 -3.11 25.64
N TRP A 141 14.58 -3.75 26.46
CA TRP A 141 14.13 -4.46 27.67
C TRP A 141 13.54 -3.52 28.73
N HIS A 142 14.08 -2.30 28.81
CA HIS A 142 13.66 -1.27 29.76
C HIS A 142 13.40 0.04 29.00
N PRO A 143 12.44 0.88 29.43
CA PRO A 143 12.23 2.16 28.77
C PRO A 143 13.53 2.98 28.77
N ILE A 144 13.86 3.60 27.64
CA ILE A 144 15.07 4.41 27.51
C ILE A 144 14.98 5.58 28.49
N GLY A 145 15.86 5.59 29.50
CA GLY A 145 15.97 6.67 30.48
C GLY A 145 15.14 6.53 31.76
N SER A 146 14.61 5.36 32.11
CA SER A 146 13.91 5.17 33.41
C SER A 146 14.56 4.13 34.33
N THR A 147 14.67 4.49 35.60
CA THR A 147 14.95 3.58 36.73
C THR A 147 13.92 3.83 37.85
N PRO A 148 13.17 2.81 38.34
CA PRO A 148 13.10 1.41 37.89
C PRO A 148 12.12 1.19 36.73
N ALA A 149 12.33 0.10 35.99
CA ALA A 149 11.60 -0.27 34.78
C ALA A 149 10.17 -0.73 35.08
N SER A 150 9.18 0.13 34.86
CA SER A 150 7.81 -0.35 34.66
C SER A 150 7.73 -1.11 33.34
N GLY A 151 7.14 -2.30 33.37
CA GLY A 151 6.83 -3.05 32.16
C GLY A 151 5.82 -2.26 31.31
N PHE A 152 6.17 -1.97 30.07
CA PHE A 152 5.35 -1.21 29.13
C PHE A 152 4.70 -2.07 28.03
N MET A 153 4.79 -3.39 28.18
CA MET A 153 4.14 -4.37 27.31
C MET A 153 3.39 -5.40 28.16
N GLY A 154 2.32 -5.96 27.60
CA GLY A 154 1.49 -6.96 28.26
C GLY A 154 0.23 -6.33 28.86
N LEU A 155 -0.09 -6.66 30.11
CA LEU A 155 -1.27 -6.14 30.79
C LEU A 155 -0.91 -4.98 31.72
N GLN A 156 -1.81 -4.00 31.80
CA GLN A 156 -1.84 -2.96 32.82
C GLN A 156 -2.22 -3.55 34.18
N ALA A 157 -2.02 -2.80 35.26
CA ALA A 157 -2.37 -3.22 36.62
C ALA A 157 -3.86 -3.54 36.80
N ASN A 158 -4.73 -2.91 36.01
CA ASN A 158 -6.18 -3.18 36.01
C ASN A 158 -6.57 -4.42 35.16
N GLY A 159 -5.61 -5.12 34.55
CA GLY A 159 -5.84 -6.30 33.70
C GLY A 159 -6.15 -6.00 32.24
N LEU A 160 -6.17 -4.73 31.81
CA LEU A 160 -6.35 -4.36 30.41
C LEU A 160 -5.04 -4.47 29.62
N PRO A 161 -5.06 -4.81 28.32
CA PRO A 161 -3.87 -4.73 27.48
C PRO A 161 -3.23 -3.34 27.45
N GLN A 162 -1.90 -3.31 27.38
CA GLN A 162 -1.13 -2.10 27.11
C GLN A 162 -1.31 -1.71 25.63
N THR A 163 -1.74 -0.47 25.37
CA THR A 163 -1.90 0.07 24.01
C THR A 163 -0.79 1.06 23.68
N PHE A 164 -0.58 1.31 22.39
CA PHE A 164 0.28 2.40 21.93
C PHE A 164 -0.23 3.78 22.37
N ALA A 165 -1.53 3.90 22.67
CA ALA A 165 -2.12 5.12 23.23
C ALA A 165 -2.08 5.19 24.77
N SER A 166 -1.64 4.12 25.45
CA SER A 166 -1.58 4.09 26.90
C SER A 166 -0.41 4.95 27.42
N ASN A 167 -0.62 5.63 28.55
CA ASN A 167 0.43 6.45 29.19
C ASN A 167 1.66 5.62 29.61
N SER A 168 1.51 4.31 29.75
CA SER A 168 2.57 3.37 30.10
C SER A 168 3.41 2.93 28.91
N PHE A 169 2.90 3.05 27.67
CA PHE A 169 3.72 2.80 26.48
C PHE A 169 4.56 4.04 26.16
N PRO A 170 5.90 3.97 26.18
CA PRO A 170 6.73 5.15 25.97
C PRO A 170 6.49 5.75 24.58
N PRO A 171 6.04 7.02 24.47
CA PRO A 171 5.80 7.66 23.18
C PRO A 171 7.06 7.73 22.31
N ALA A 172 8.24 7.80 22.96
CA ALA A 172 9.52 7.79 22.28
C ALA A 172 9.79 6.49 21.50
N LEU A 173 9.10 5.38 21.80
CA LEU A 173 9.19 4.12 21.06
C LEU A 173 8.21 4.03 19.88
N LEU A 174 7.31 5.02 19.75
CA LEU A 174 6.44 5.12 18.59
C LEU A 174 7.14 5.90 17.47
N PRO A 175 6.95 5.48 16.21
CA PRO A 175 7.31 6.29 15.05
C PRO A 175 6.39 7.52 15.02
N SER A 176 6.97 8.70 15.22
CA SER A 176 6.21 9.96 15.32
C SER A 176 6.75 11.05 14.41
N ASN A 177 8.06 11.02 14.11
CA ASN A 177 8.70 11.98 13.25
C ASN A 177 8.88 11.44 11.82
N GLU A 178 9.08 12.33 10.85
CA GLU A 178 9.41 11.94 9.47
C GLU A 178 10.67 11.07 9.42
N LEU A 179 11.69 11.42 10.21
CA LEU A 179 12.97 10.71 10.29
C LEU A 179 12.88 9.29 10.87
N ASP A 180 11.78 8.92 11.52
CA ASP A 180 11.58 7.52 11.94
C ASP A 180 11.21 6.61 10.74
N PHE A 181 10.84 7.20 9.60
CA PHE A 181 10.34 6.48 8.44
C PHE A 181 11.32 6.54 7.26
N ASP A 182 11.44 5.42 6.57
CA ASP A 182 12.15 5.32 5.30
C ASP A 182 11.16 5.20 4.14
N VAL A 183 11.57 5.66 2.96
CA VAL A 183 10.82 5.43 1.72
C VAL A 183 10.91 3.96 1.35
N LEU A 184 9.79 3.23 1.47
CA LEU A 184 9.71 1.84 1.06
C LEU A 184 9.45 1.72 -0.44
N SER A 185 8.50 2.51 -0.95
CA SER A 185 8.19 2.51 -2.39
C SER A 185 7.74 3.91 -2.82
N PRO A 186 8.55 4.64 -3.62
CA PRO A 186 8.21 6.00 -4.07
C PRO A 186 6.99 6.03 -5.00
N GLY A 187 6.71 4.94 -5.73
CA GLY A 187 5.60 4.85 -6.69
C GLY A 187 4.26 4.44 -6.09
N VAL A 188 4.21 4.01 -4.83
CA VAL A 188 2.96 3.65 -4.15
C VAL A 188 2.32 4.90 -3.57
N ILE A 189 1.20 5.31 -4.14
CA ILE A 189 0.49 6.56 -3.80
C ILE A 189 -0.75 6.35 -2.94
N ARG A 190 -1.16 5.09 -2.75
CA ARG A 190 -2.30 4.71 -1.89
C ARG A 190 -2.05 3.31 -1.35
N MET A 191 -2.39 3.11 -0.08
CA MET A 191 -2.47 1.82 0.56
C MET A 191 -3.78 1.76 1.33
N ILE A 192 -4.46 0.61 1.27
CA ILE A 192 -5.55 0.28 2.19
C ILE A 192 -5.34 -1.09 2.81
N VAL A 193 -5.89 -1.25 4.00
CA VAL A 193 -5.91 -2.48 4.79
C VAL A 193 -7.34 -2.99 4.87
N GLY A 194 -7.60 -4.14 4.29
CA GLY A 194 -8.84 -4.90 4.46
C GLY A 194 -8.63 -6.08 5.41
N PHE A 195 -9.70 -6.52 6.03
CA PHE A 195 -9.76 -7.64 6.94
C PHE A 195 -10.77 -8.64 6.41
N GLN A 196 -10.31 -9.84 6.06
CA GLN A 196 -11.21 -10.95 5.84
C GLN A 196 -11.61 -11.52 7.19
N LEU A 197 -12.90 -11.48 7.50
CA LEU A 197 -13.40 -11.99 8.78
C LEU A 197 -13.30 -13.52 8.83
N TYR A 198 -13.16 -14.08 10.02
CA TYR A 198 -13.26 -15.52 10.24
C TYR A 198 -14.74 -15.94 10.22
N PRO A 199 -15.15 -16.97 9.46
CA PRO A 199 -16.55 -17.31 9.25
C PRO A 199 -17.16 -18.09 10.44
N ASP A 200 -17.20 -17.48 11.62
CA ASP A 200 -17.76 -18.10 12.84
C ASP A 200 -19.27 -17.91 13.03
N ASN A 201 -19.92 -17.15 12.14
CA ASN A 201 -21.33 -16.77 12.23
C ASN A 201 -21.71 -16.06 13.54
N LYS A 202 -20.75 -15.44 14.24
CA LYS A 202 -21.01 -14.67 15.46
C LYS A 202 -21.15 -13.17 15.16
N PRO A 203 -21.85 -12.41 16.01
CA PRO A 203 -21.88 -10.96 15.91
C PRO A 203 -20.47 -10.36 15.86
N VAL A 204 -20.28 -9.32 15.06
CA VAL A 204 -19.01 -8.61 14.92
C VAL A 204 -19.23 -7.12 15.09
N GLN A 205 -18.37 -6.48 15.86
CA GLN A 205 -18.29 -5.03 15.96
C GLN A 205 -17.09 -4.56 15.15
N LEU A 206 -17.25 -3.44 14.44
CA LEU A 206 -16.20 -2.86 13.61
C LEU A 206 -15.89 -1.46 14.14
N LEU A 207 -14.61 -1.13 14.27
CA LEU A 207 -14.16 0.16 14.80
C LEU A 207 -14.59 1.30 13.86
N ASN A 208 -15.30 2.31 14.38
CA ASN A 208 -15.70 3.51 13.64
C ASN A 208 -16.52 3.27 12.35
N ALA A 209 -17.10 2.07 12.18
CA ALA A 209 -17.84 1.74 10.98
C ALA A 209 -19.23 2.38 10.98
N ALA A 210 -19.56 3.13 9.93
CA ALA A 210 -20.90 3.71 9.75
C ALA A 210 -21.84 2.71 9.05
N PRO A 211 -23.07 2.50 9.53
CA PRO A 211 -24.03 1.59 8.90
C PRO A 211 -24.22 1.86 7.38
N PRO A 212 -24.43 0.82 6.55
CA PRO A 212 -24.67 -0.57 6.89
C PRO A 212 -23.36 -1.37 7.11
N ASN A 213 -23.22 -1.97 8.29
CA ASN A 213 -22.10 -2.85 8.63
C ASN A 213 -22.58 -4.30 8.65
N PRO A 214 -21.72 -5.28 8.37
CA PRO A 214 -22.09 -6.67 8.57
C PRO A 214 -22.38 -6.95 10.04
N ASN A 215 -23.59 -7.43 10.33
CA ASN A 215 -23.99 -7.80 11.70
C ASN A 215 -23.32 -9.08 12.20
N VAL A 216 -22.81 -9.93 11.29
CA VAL A 216 -22.30 -11.28 11.59
C VAL A 216 -21.08 -11.59 10.72
N ALA A 217 -20.05 -12.22 11.28
CA ALA A 217 -18.86 -12.65 10.53
C ALA A 217 -19.12 -13.97 9.76
N ARG A 218 -19.14 -13.89 8.43
CA ARG A 218 -19.39 -14.99 7.48
C ARG A 218 -18.25 -15.21 6.48
N GLY A 219 -17.08 -14.62 6.73
CA GLY A 219 -15.95 -14.68 5.80
C GLY A 219 -15.81 -13.48 4.87
N GLN A 220 -16.64 -12.44 5.04
CA GLN A 220 -16.61 -11.24 4.23
C GLN A 220 -15.40 -10.35 4.52
N ILE A 221 -15.09 -9.48 3.56
CA ILE A 221 -14.03 -8.48 3.64
C ILE A 221 -14.62 -7.17 4.18
N VAL A 222 -13.98 -6.62 5.21
CA VAL A 222 -14.28 -5.32 5.81
C VAL A 222 -13.03 -4.45 5.82
N TYR A 223 -13.20 -3.14 5.87
CA TYR A 223 -12.15 -2.11 5.83
C TYR A 223 -12.04 -1.34 7.14
N HIS A 224 -13.02 -1.48 8.03
CA HIS A 224 -12.88 -1.17 9.45
C HIS A 224 -12.47 -2.43 10.22
N PRO A 225 -11.48 -2.35 11.12
CA PRO A 225 -11.00 -3.53 11.83
C PRO A 225 -12.07 -4.06 12.79
N PRO A 226 -12.22 -5.39 12.93
CA PRO A 226 -13.09 -5.97 13.93
C PRO A 226 -12.56 -5.69 15.33
N THR A 227 -13.46 -5.44 16.27
CA THR A 227 -13.11 -5.08 17.64
C THR A 227 -13.71 -6.03 18.66
N ARG A 228 -13.12 -6.00 19.86
CA ARG A 228 -13.66 -6.61 21.07
C ARG A 228 -13.60 -5.63 22.23
N LEU A 229 -14.60 -5.67 23.09
CA LEU A 229 -14.59 -4.99 24.37
C LEU A 229 -13.91 -5.88 25.41
N VAL A 230 -12.95 -5.32 26.14
CA VAL A 230 -12.28 -5.97 27.27
C VAL A 230 -12.59 -5.17 28.52
N THR A 231 -13.04 -5.86 29.56
CA THR A 231 -13.35 -5.27 30.87
C THR A 231 -12.22 -5.58 31.84
N SER A 232 -11.74 -4.55 32.51
CA SER A 232 -10.74 -4.62 33.58
C SER A 232 -11.32 -5.24 34.85
N ASN A 233 -10.44 -5.61 35.78
CA ASN A 233 -10.81 -6.06 37.12
C ASN A 233 -11.47 -4.94 37.96
N THR A 234 -11.35 -3.68 37.53
CA THR A 234 -11.98 -2.52 38.17
C THR A 234 -13.28 -2.08 37.46
N GLY A 235 -13.77 -2.84 36.48
CA GLY A 235 -15.00 -2.56 35.73
C GLY A 235 -14.85 -1.56 34.58
N ALA A 236 -13.69 -0.93 34.38
CA ALA A 236 -13.40 -0.10 33.21
C ALA A 236 -13.36 -0.95 31.93
N THR A 237 -13.95 -0.48 30.85
CA THR A 237 -13.99 -1.16 29.55
C THR A 237 -13.16 -0.41 28.51
N VAL A 238 -12.44 -1.15 27.67
CA VAL A 238 -11.70 -0.60 26.52
C VAL A 238 -11.91 -1.47 25.30
N GLU A 239 -12.01 -0.85 24.13
CA GLU A 239 -12.16 -1.49 22.84
C GLU A 239 -10.78 -1.72 22.19
N TYR A 240 -10.56 -2.93 21.64
CA TYR A 240 -9.30 -3.32 20.97
C TYR A 240 -9.59 -4.00 19.65
N ILE A 241 -8.66 -3.89 18.69
CA ILE A 241 -8.73 -4.67 17.45
C ILE A 241 -8.59 -6.17 17.80
N ASP A 242 -9.55 -6.96 17.33
CA ASP A 242 -9.60 -8.41 17.59
C ASP A 242 -9.11 -9.21 16.38
N LEU A 243 -7.80 -9.47 16.36
CA LEU A 243 -7.19 -10.31 15.32
C LEU A 243 -7.67 -11.78 15.35
N ASN A 244 -8.36 -12.24 16.40
CA ASN A 244 -8.98 -13.59 16.39
C ASN A 244 -10.10 -13.72 15.38
N ARG A 245 -10.78 -12.61 15.10
CA ARG A 245 -11.91 -12.55 14.18
C ARG A 245 -11.45 -12.29 12.75
N VAL A 246 -10.14 -12.26 12.51
CA VAL A 246 -9.54 -12.03 11.20
C VAL A 246 -8.91 -13.32 10.71
N SER A 247 -9.33 -13.80 9.54
CA SER A 247 -8.71 -14.94 8.85
C SER A 247 -7.54 -14.52 7.97
N ALA A 248 -7.60 -13.31 7.40
CA ALA A 248 -6.52 -12.74 6.61
C ALA A 248 -6.57 -11.21 6.61
N ILE A 249 -5.40 -10.58 6.50
CA ILE A 249 -5.27 -9.16 6.16
C ILE A 249 -5.03 -9.04 4.65
N ILE A 250 -5.79 -8.17 3.99
CA ILE A 250 -5.67 -7.91 2.56
C ILE A 250 -5.09 -6.51 2.41
N ILE A 251 -3.94 -6.38 1.74
CA ILE A 251 -3.34 -5.07 1.46
C ILE A 251 -3.59 -4.74 0.01
N GLY A 252 -4.24 -3.60 -0.23
CA GLY A 252 -4.43 -3.02 -1.55
C GLY A 252 -3.48 -1.85 -1.77
N LEU A 253 -2.79 -1.81 -2.91
CA LEU A 253 -1.89 -0.73 -3.29
C LEU A 253 -2.32 -0.10 -4.62
N VAL A 254 -2.25 1.23 -4.71
CA VAL A 254 -2.28 1.96 -5.97
C VAL A 254 -0.87 2.42 -6.26
N THR A 255 -0.40 2.12 -7.47
CA THR A 255 0.98 2.32 -7.88
C THR A 255 1.05 3.08 -9.20
N VAL A 256 2.13 3.85 -9.34
CA VAL A 256 2.51 4.58 -10.55
C VAL A 256 3.96 4.22 -10.84
N ASP A 257 4.29 4.08 -12.13
CA ASP A 257 5.67 3.87 -12.57
C ASP A 257 6.55 5.09 -12.35
N GLY A 258 7.86 4.91 -12.29
CA GLY A 258 8.83 5.97 -12.00
C GLY A 258 8.82 7.11 -13.02
N GLU A 259 8.60 6.83 -14.31
CA GLU A 259 8.54 7.86 -15.34
C GLU A 259 7.28 8.72 -15.21
N SER A 260 6.13 8.09 -14.97
CA SER A 260 4.89 8.82 -14.68
C SER A 260 4.95 9.56 -13.36
N LEU A 261 5.62 9.00 -12.35
CA LEU A 261 5.84 9.68 -11.07
C LEU A 261 6.62 10.99 -11.29
N ARG A 262 7.63 11.03 -12.16
CA ARG A 262 8.36 12.28 -12.50
C ARG A 262 7.49 13.38 -13.10
N LEU A 263 6.34 13.02 -13.70
CA LEU A 263 5.39 13.97 -14.27
C LEU A 263 4.39 14.52 -13.24
N LEU A 264 4.33 13.93 -12.03
CA LEU A 264 3.44 14.35 -10.96
C LEU A 264 4.12 15.34 -10.02
N ASN A 265 3.41 16.43 -9.69
CA ASN A 265 3.73 17.27 -8.54
C ASN A 265 3.12 16.70 -7.24
N ALA A 266 3.48 17.30 -6.10
CA ALA A 266 3.00 16.88 -4.78
C ALA A 266 1.47 16.84 -4.67
N ALA A 267 0.78 17.91 -5.09
CA ALA A 267 -0.68 18.01 -5.01
C ALA A 267 -1.38 16.96 -5.88
N GLN A 268 -0.90 16.75 -7.11
CA GLN A 268 -1.44 15.75 -8.03
C GLN A 268 -1.29 14.33 -7.49
N THR A 269 -0.19 14.03 -6.79
CA THR A 269 0.02 12.71 -6.16
C THR A 269 -1.04 12.43 -5.09
N VAL A 270 -1.34 13.42 -4.26
CA VAL A 270 -2.38 13.31 -3.22
C VAL A 270 -3.77 13.18 -3.83
N LEU A 271 -4.10 14.03 -4.82
CA LEU A 271 -5.38 13.96 -5.53
C LEU A 271 -5.58 12.61 -6.23
N LEU A 272 -4.54 12.11 -6.88
CA LEU A 272 -4.58 10.82 -7.58
C LEU A 272 -4.76 9.66 -6.60
N GLY A 273 -4.05 9.66 -5.47
CA GLY A 273 -4.22 8.64 -4.43
C GLY A 273 -5.64 8.66 -3.84
N ASN A 274 -6.18 9.87 -3.59
CA ASN A 274 -7.52 10.05 -3.04
C ASN A 274 -8.66 9.72 -4.02
N ALA A 275 -8.39 9.61 -5.32
CA ALA A 275 -9.37 9.11 -6.29
C ALA A 275 -9.74 7.62 -6.04
N PHE A 276 -8.92 6.90 -5.29
CA PHE A 276 -9.13 5.51 -4.90
C PHE A 276 -9.66 5.43 -3.46
N ALA A 277 -10.97 5.65 -3.33
CA ALA A 277 -11.67 5.63 -2.05
C ALA A 277 -11.57 4.25 -1.36
N THR A 278 -11.56 4.26 -0.02
CA THR A 278 -11.68 3.03 0.76
C THR A 278 -13.03 2.38 0.47
N PRO A 279 -13.09 1.07 0.14
CA PRO A 279 -14.36 0.41 -0.11
C PRO A 279 -15.19 0.31 1.18
N THR A 280 -16.50 0.16 1.02
CA THR A 280 -17.46 0.03 2.12
C THR A 280 -17.47 -1.40 2.69
N ASP A 281 -17.70 -1.54 4.00
CA ASP A 281 -17.71 -2.84 4.68
C ASP A 281 -18.83 -3.79 4.20
N SER A 282 -19.92 -3.23 3.66
CA SER A 282 -21.06 -3.99 3.15
C SER A 282 -20.82 -4.60 1.77
N ASP A 283 -19.83 -4.10 1.02
CA ASP A 283 -19.67 -4.45 -0.39
C ASP A 283 -19.02 -5.82 -0.60
N ASN A 284 -18.31 -6.33 0.42
CA ASN A 284 -17.54 -7.58 0.34
C ASN A 284 -16.63 -7.66 -0.90
N LYS A 285 -16.07 -6.53 -1.32
CA LYS A 285 -15.15 -6.43 -2.45
C LYS A 285 -13.72 -6.40 -1.95
N THR A 286 -12.80 -7.03 -2.68
CA THR A 286 -11.36 -6.81 -2.47
C THR A 286 -10.95 -5.41 -2.94
N PRO A 287 -9.78 -4.87 -2.50
CA PRO A 287 -9.28 -3.59 -2.96
C PRO A 287 -9.22 -3.48 -4.49
N VAL A 288 -8.69 -4.49 -5.17
CA VAL A 288 -8.58 -4.49 -6.63
C VAL A 288 -9.95 -4.53 -7.28
N GLN A 289 -10.89 -5.32 -6.77
CA GLN A 289 -12.26 -5.35 -7.29
C GLN A 289 -12.94 -3.98 -7.21
N ALA A 290 -12.76 -3.26 -6.10
CA ALA A 290 -13.33 -1.93 -5.91
C ALA A 290 -12.67 -0.87 -6.81
N TRP A 291 -11.35 -0.97 -7.04
CA TRP A 291 -10.59 0.06 -7.74
C TRP A 291 -10.38 -0.17 -9.23
N THR A 292 -10.63 -1.37 -9.75
CA THR A 292 -10.41 -1.69 -11.17
C THR A 292 -11.23 -0.78 -12.09
N ALA A 293 -12.47 -0.45 -11.72
CA ALA A 293 -13.30 0.46 -12.49
C ALA A 293 -12.68 1.87 -12.57
N THR A 294 -12.22 2.41 -11.43
CA THR A 294 -11.56 3.72 -11.36
C THR A 294 -10.23 3.73 -12.11
N ALA A 295 -9.42 2.66 -12.02
CA ALA A 295 -8.14 2.55 -12.69
C ALA A 295 -8.29 2.47 -14.23
N ASN A 296 -9.33 1.80 -14.72
CA ASN A 296 -9.60 1.67 -16.16
C ASN A 296 -10.33 2.88 -16.75
N ALA A 297 -11.08 3.62 -15.93
CA ALA A 297 -11.79 4.82 -16.34
C ALA A 297 -10.88 6.06 -16.25
N VAL A 298 -10.10 6.31 -17.29
CA VAL A 298 -9.19 7.49 -17.37
C VAL A 298 -9.91 8.82 -17.09
N ASN A 299 -11.20 8.91 -17.42
CA ASN A 299 -12.03 10.10 -17.18
C ASN A 299 -12.53 10.23 -15.73
N ALA A 300 -12.49 9.15 -14.93
CA ALA A 300 -12.82 9.19 -13.51
C ALA A 300 -11.64 9.68 -12.65
N LEU A 301 -10.43 9.67 -13.20
CA LEU A 301 -9.24 10.19 -12.53
C LEU A 301 -9.14 11.72 -12.68
N PRO A 302 -8.53 12.44 -11.72
CA PRO A 302 -8.50 13.91 -11.72
C PRO A 302 -7.94 14.50 -13.02
N ALA A 303 -8.68 15.42 -13.64
CA ALA A 303 -8.30 16.01 -14.93
C ALA A 303 -6.99 16.82 -14.87
N THR A 304 -6.61 17.30 -13.68
CA THR A 304 -5.34 17.99 -13.41
C THR A 304 -4.12 17.06 -13.50
N VAL A 305 -4.32 15.74 -13.46
CA VAL A 305 -3.25 14.74 -13.61
C VAL A 305 -2.97 14.50 -15.11
N PRO A 306 -1.70 14.57 -15.55
CA PRO A 306 -1.35 14.35 -16.95
C PRO A 306 -1.88 13.03 -17.48
N LEU A 307 -2.42 13.05 -18.71
CA LEU A 307 -2.99 11.86 -19.35
C LEU A 307 -2.05 10.65 -19.35
N PRO A 308 -0.73 10.78 -19.60
CA PRO A 308 0.18 9.64 -19.57
C PRO A 308 0.24 8.94 -18.21
N VAL A 309 0.03 9.69 -17.12
CA VAL A 309 0.02 9.15 -15.76
C VAL A 309 -1.30 8.46 -15.45
N ARG A 310 -2.43 9.08 -15.82
CA ARG A 310 -3.76 8.46 -15.67
C ARG A 310 -3.87 7.10 -16.37
N GLN A 311 -3.18 6.92 -17.49
CA GLN A 311 -3.12 5.66 -18.23
C GLN A 311 -2.17 4.61 -17.61
N SER A 312 -1.26 5.02 -16.74
CA SER A 312 -0.25 4.14 -16.16
C SER A 312 -0.52 3.70 -14.72
N VAL A 313 -1.55 4.27 -14.07
CA VAL A 313 -1.96 3.83 -12.73
C VAL A 313 -2.32 2.35 -12.72
N ARG A 314 -1.80 1.61 -11.75
CA ARG A 314 -2.11 0.19 -11.54
C ARG A 314 -2.48 -0.07 -10.10
N VAL A 315 -3.37 -1.03 -9.92
CA VAL A 315 -3.84 -1.48 -8.62
C VAL A 315 -3.41 -2.92 -8.41
N TYR A 316 -2.94 -3.22 -7.22
CA TYR A 316 -2.50 -4.55 -6.84
C TYR A 316 -3.03 -4.89 -5.46
N GLU A 317 -3.19 -6.17 -5.18
CA GLU A 317 -3.49 -6.65 -3.83
C GLU A 317 -2.66 -7.88 -3.49
N ARG A 318 -2.47 -8.08 -2.18
CA ARG A 318 -1.95 -9.31 -1.62
C ARG A 318 -2.66 -9.63 -0.32
N THR A 319 -2.99 -10.90 -0.15
CA THR A 319 -3.63 -11.44 1.05
C THR A 319 -2.59 -12.12 1.92
N TYR A 320 -2.59 -11.78 3.20
CA TYR A 320 -1.72 -12.33 4.25
C TYR A 320 -2.59 -13.09 5.25
N PRO A 321 -2.58 -14.44 5.21
CA PRO A 321 -3.33 -15.24 6.17
C PRO A 321 -2.87 -14.96 7.60
N ILE A 322 -3.83 -14.71 8.49
CA ILE A 322 -3.61 -14.68 9.92
C ILE A 322 -4.30 -15.90 10.49
N THR A 323 -3.52 -16.91 10.87
CA THR A 323 -4.03 -18.03 11.65
C THR A 323 -4.68 -17.47 12.93
N PRO A 324 -6.00 -17.66 13.13
CA PRO A 324 -6.66 -17.23 14.36
C PRO A 324 -5.97 -17.90 15.55
N PHE A 325 -5.99 -17.28 16.73
CA PHE A 325 -5.55 -17.99 17.93
C PHE A 325 -6.49 -19.19 18.08
N THR A 326 -5.94 -20.41 17.93
CA THR A 326 -6.62 -21.58 18.46
C THR A 326 -6.83 -21.29 19.92
N THR A 327 -8.08 -21.07 20.32
CA THR A 327 -8.45 -21.00 21.72
C THR A 327 -7.97 -22.30 22.34
N GLN A 328 -6.85 -22.29 23.07
CA GLN A 328 -6.84 -23.07 24.29
C GLN A 328 -8.02 -22.51 25.07
N SER A 329 -9.05 -23.35 25.22
CA SER A 329 -10.12 -23.12 26.17
C SER A 329 -9.49 -22.65 27.49
N PRO A 330 -10.09 -21.68 28.20
CA PRO A 330 -9.77 -21.55 29.62
C PRO A 330 -9.92 -22.89 30.34
#